data_AF-A0A0K6I7K0-F1
#
_entry.id   AF-A0A0K6I7K0-F1
#
_cell.length_a   1.000
_cell.length_b   1.000
_cell.length_c   1.000
_cell.angle_alpha   90.00
_cell.angle_beta   90.00
_cell.angle_gamma   90.00
#
_symmetry.space_group_name_H-M   'P 1'
#
loop_
_entity.id
_entity.type
_entity.pdbx_description
1 polymer ?
#
loop_
_entity_poly.entity_id
_entity_poly.type
_entity_poly.pdbx_seq_one_letter_code
_entity_poly.pdbx_strand_id
1 'polypeptide(L)' 'MANKVSSSNTRHVVPNPNGGWDNKRGGATRAGSHHDTKQEAIDAARRMSQREGSELKIHNRDGKIGQSDSHGNDPKNIPG' A
#
# COMPACT_ATOMS: atom_id res chain seq x y z
N MET A 1 20.44 -17.91 8.85
CA MET A 1 19.72 -17.34 7.70
C MET A 1 18.30 -17.04 8.15
N ALA A 2 17.92 -15.76 8.28
CA ALA A 2 16.64 -15.40 8.89
C ALA A 2 15.48 -15.84 7.99
N ASN A 3 14.72 -16.84 8.44
CA ASN A 3 13.47 -17.28 7.84
C ASN A 3 12.44 -16.15 8.06
N LYS A 4 12.38 -15.18 7.14
CA LYS A 4 11.32 -14.17 7.14
C LYS A 4 10.03 -14.89 6.80
N VAL A 5 9.24 -15.17 7.84
CA VAL A 5 7.82 -15.51 7.78
C VAL A 5 7.21 -14.77 6.60
N SER A 6 6.66 -15.54 5.65
CA SER A 6 6.07 -15.09 4.39
C SER A 6 5.31 -13.79 4.60
N SER A 7 5.97 -12.67 4.26
CA SER A 7 5.36 -11.35 4.24
C SER A 7 4.15 -11.50 3.35
N SER A 8 2.95 -11.47 3.93
CA SER A 8 1.73 -11.29 3.17
C SER A 8 1.98 -10.13 2.22
N ASN A 9 2.08 -10.44 0.91
CA ASN A 9 2.51 -9.55 -0.16
C ASN A 9 1.50 -8.40 -0.25
N THR A 10 1.64 -7.44 0.64
CA THR A 10 0.69 -6.38 0.87
C THR A 10 1.47 -5.09 1.05
N ARG A 11 0.94 -4.02 0.50
CA ARG A 11 1.55 -2.70 0.46
C ARG A 11 0.60 -1.74 1.12
N HIS A 12 1.03 -1.04 2.16
CA HIS A 12 0.20 -0.16 2.96
C HIS A 12 0.62 1.28 2.74
N VAL A 13 -0.28 2.11 2.24
CA VAL A 13 -0.11 3.55 2.15
C VAL A 13 -0.78 4.16 3.38
N VAL A 14 0.02 4.58 4.36
CA VAL A 14 -0.46 5.13 5.64
C VAL A 14 -0.15 6.61 5.74
N PRO A 15 -1.04 7.44 6.33
CA PRO A 15 -0.69 8.82 6.63
C PRO A 15 0.42 8.85 7.68
N ASN A 16 1.38 9.76 7.52
CA ASN A 16 2.43 9.98 8.50
C ASN A 16 2.00 11.12 9.46
N PRO A 17 2.12 10.93 10.79
CA PRO A 17 1.74 11.96 11.76
C PRO A 17 2.57 13.26 11.64
N ASN A 18 3.78 13.18 11.07
CA ASN A 18 4.62 14.35 10.80
C ASN A 18 4.27 15.06 9.48
N GLY A 19 3.20 14.63 8.79
CA GLY A 19 2.83 15.09 7.46
C GLY A 19 3.24 14.10 6.38
N GLY A 20 2.52 14.08 5.26
CA GLY A 20 2.77 13.17 4.14
C GLY A 20 2.22 11.75 4.34
N TRP A 21 2.75 10.83 3.53
CA TRP A 21 2.27 9.48 3.31
C TRP A 21 3.42 8.50 3.19
N ASP A 22 3.39 7.47 4.02
CA ASP A 22 4.39 6.42 4.04
C ASP A 22 3.89 5.17 3.33
N ASN A 23 4.77 4.57 2.54
CA ASN A 23 4.53 3.26 1.95
C ASN A 23 5.25 2.17 2.76
N LYS A 24 4.48 1.31 3.41
CA LYS A 24 4.96 0.20 4.24
C LYS A 24 4.66 -1.13 3.58
N ARG A 25 5.63 -2.04 3.52
CA ARG A 25 5.37 -3.43 3.13
C ARG A 25 4.76 -4.18 4.32
N GLY A 26 3.81 -5.07 4.09
CA GLY A 26 3.22 -5.93 5.12
C GLY A 26 4.30 -6.77 5.80
N GLY A 27 4.42 -6.67 7.13
CA GLY A 27 5.48 -7.31 7.90
C GLY A 27 6.81 -6.54 7.93
N ALA A 28 6.90 -5.36 7.32
CA ALA A 28 8.04 -4.47 7.48
C ALA A 28 7.84 -3.51 8.66
N THR A 29 8.87 -3.35 9.47
CA THR A 29 8.88 -2.43 10.62
C THR A 29 9.01 -0.96 10.18
N ARG A 30 9.48 -0.71 8.96
CA ARG A 30 9.78 0.62 8.43
C ARG A 30 9.04 0.89 7.12
N ALA A 31 8.77 2.16 6.86
CA ALA A 31 8.35 2.62 5.54
C ALA A 31 9.49 2.40 4.53
N GLY A 32 9.15 1.86 3.37
CA GLY A 32 10.06 1.73 2.23
C GLY A 32 10.19 3.02 1.44
N SER A 33 9.18 3.90 1.48
CA SER A 33 9.23 5.24 0.90
C SER A 33 8.30 6.20 1.65
N HIS A 34 8.62 7.49 1.57
CA HIS A 34 7.84 8.60 2.09
C HIS A 34 7.50 9.54 0.93
N HIS A 35 6.30 10.10 0.96
CA HIS A 35 5.78 11.01 -0.07
C HIS A 35 4.98 12.13 0.58
N ASP A 36 5.03 13.33 0.02
CA ASP A 36 4.30 14.47 0.57
C ASP A 36 2.78 14.35 0.34
N THR A 37 2.38 13.76 -0.79
CA THR A 37 0.97 13.62 -1.16
C THR A 37 0.47 12.18 -1.18
N LYS A 38 -0.84 12.03 -0.92
CA LYS A 38 -1.52 10.73 -0.99
C LYS A 38 -1.39 10.13 -2.38
N GLN A 39 -1.54 10.97 -3.41
CA GLN A 39 -1.56 10.53 -4.80
C GLN A 39 -0.20 9.95 -5.22
N GLU A 40 0.91 10.60 -4.85
CA GLU A 40 2.26 10.09 -5.13
C GLU A 40 2.53 8.77 -4.42
N ALA A 41 2.13 8.66 -3.15
CA ALA A 41 2.26 7.41 -2.41
C ALA A 41 1.45 6.29 -3.04
N ILE A 42 0.22 6.56 -3.50
CA ILE A 42 -0.63 5.60 -4.19
C ILE A 42 0.00 5.18 -5.51
N ASP A 43 0.46 6.11 -6.35
CA ASP A 43 1.06 5.78 -7.66
C ASP A 43 2.30 4.89 -7.50
N ALA A 44 3.19 5.27 -6.59
CA ALA A 44 4.38 4.48 -6.26
C ALA A 44 4.01 3.10 -5.71
N ALA A 45 3.05 3.05 -4.77
CA ALA A 45 2.59 1.79 -4.19
C ALA A 45 1.91 0.87 -5.20
N ARG A 46 1.15 1.44 -6.15
CA ARG A 46 0.46 0.73 -7.22
C ARG A 46 1.45 0.12 -8.21
N ARG A 47 2.46 0.88 -8.64
CA ARG A 47 3.53 0.35 -9.50
C ARG A 47 4.29 -0.79 -8.82
N MET A 48 4.58 -0.65 -7.53
CA MET A 48 5.25 -1.71 -6.76
C MET A 48 4.35 -2.93 -6.58
N SER A 49 3.09 -2.75 -6.22
CA SER A 49 2.15 -3.86 -6.02
C SER A 49 1.88 -4.62 -7.32
N GLN A 50 1.82 -3.93 -8.47
CA GLN A 50 1.74 -4.57 -9.78
C GLN A 50 2.97 -5.40 -10.11
N ARG A 51 4.17 -4.86 -9.86
CA ARG A 51 5.44 -5.57 -10.11
C ARG A 51 5.63 -6.76 -9.18
N GLU A 52 5.22 -6.63 -7.92
CA GLU A 52 5.38 -7.66 -6.88
C GLU A 52 4.20 -8.64 -6.82
N GLY A 53 3.11 -8.40 -7.57
CA GLY A 53 1.86 -9.19 -7.46
C GLY A 53 1.24 -9.09 -6.07
N SER A 54 1.33 -7.91 -5.44
CA SER A 54 0.95 -7.67 -4.06
C SER A 54 -0.41 -6.96 -3.98
N GLU A 55 -1.10 -7.06 -2.85
CA GLU A 55 -2.27 -6.23 -2.59
C GLU A 55 -1.86 -4.83 -2.15
N LEU A 56 -2.59 -3.81 -2.55
CA LEU A 56 -2.40 -2.43 -2.12
C LEU A 56 -3.52 -2.03 -1.16
N LYS A 57 -3.17 -1.56 0.02
CA LYS A 57 -4.08 -1.05 1.06
C LYS A 57 -3.78 0.42 1.30
N ILE A 58 -4.75 1.26 1.02
CA ILE A 58 -4.66 2.71 1.12
C ILE A 58 -5.47 3.15 2.34
N HIS A 59 -4.77 3.69 3.32
CA HIS A 59 -5.40 4.22 4.51
C HIS A 59 -5.93 5.64 4.26
N ASN A 60 -6.92 6.06 5.02
CA ASN A 60 -7.39 7.43 5.09
C ASN A 60 -6.59 8.19 6.16
N ARG A 61 -6.79 9.51 6.24
CA ARG A 61 -6.15 10.36 7.26
C ARG A 61 -6.46 9.90 8.68
N ASP A 62 -7.61 9.25 8.89
CA ASP A 62 -8.03 8.62 10.15
C ASP A 62 -7.32 7.29 10.45
N GLY A 63 -6.36 6.87 9.62
CA GLY A 63 -5.61 5.62 9.78
C GLY A 63 -6.37 4.34 9.41
N LYS A 64 -7.68 4.44 9.14
CA LYS A 64 -8.51 3.32 8.66
C LYS A 64 -8.24 3.01 7.19
N ILE A 65 -8.41 1.76 6.77
CA ILE A 65 -8.33 1.39 5.34
C ILE A 65 -9.53 2.03 4.63
N GLY A 66 -9.24 2.97 3.72
CA GLY A 66 -10.26 3.65 2.93
C GLY A 66 -10.46 2.99 1.58
N GLN A 67 -9.38 2.61 0.92
CA GLN A 67 -9.41 1.90 -0.36
C GLN A 67 -8.43 0.74 -0.35
N SER A 68 -8.79 -0.34 -1.01
CA SER A 68 -7.92 -1.48 -1.27
C SER A 68 -7.94 -1.79 -2.76
N ASP A 69 -6.76 -1.99 -3.33
CA ASP A 69 -6.56 -2.41 -4.71
C ASP A 69 -5.84 -3.77 -4.68
N SER A 70 -6.63 -4.84 -4.69
CA SER A 70 -6.13 -6.20 -4.79
C SER A 70 -5.87 -6.47 -6.28
N HIS A 71 -4.59 -6.58 -6.66
CA HIS A 71 -4.18 -6.75 -8.05
C HIS A 71 -4.33 -8.20 -8.56
N GLY A 72 -4.98 -9.07 -7.78
CA GLY A 72 -5.39 -10.40 -8.21
C GLY A 72 -6.84 -10.39 -8.69
N ASN A 73 -7.05 -10.40 -10.01
CA ASN A 73 -8.30 -10.82 -10.67
C ASN A 73 -9.63 -10.25 -10.14
N ASP A 74 -9.85 -8.94 -10.24
CA ASP A 74 -11.22 -8.42 -10.21
C ASP A 74 -11.49 -7.54 -11.44
N PRO A 75 -12.29 -8.00 -12.43
CA PRO A 75 -12.80 -7.13 -13.47
C PRO A 75 -13.77 -6.14 -12.80
N LYS A 76 -13.27 -4.97 -12.39
CA LYS A 76 -14.09 -3.86 -11.92
C LYS A 76 -14.94 -3.34 -13.07
N ASN A 77 -16.07 -4.00 -13.33
CA ASN A 77 -17.18 -3.42 -14.06
C ASN A 77 -18.08 -2.74 -13.01
N ILE A 78 -17.87 -1.44 -12.82
CA ILE A 78 -18.79 -0.59 -12.07
C ILE A 78 -19.46 0.33 -13.10
N PRO A 79 -20.65 -0.01 -13.64
CA PRO A 79 -21.51 0.99 -14.23
C PRO A 79 -22.10 1.85 -13.10
N GLY A 80 -22.14 3.16 -13.34
CA GLY A 80 -22.69 4.16 -12.42
C GLY A 80 -24.21 4.14 -12.28
#